data_AF-A0AAD8MDJ8-F1
#
_entry.id   AF-A0AAD8MDJ8-F1
#
_cell.length_a   1.000
_cell.length_b   1.000
_cell.length_c   1.000
_cell.angle_alpha   90.00
_cell.angle_beta   90.00
_cell.angle_gamma   90.00
#
_symmetry.space_group_name_H-M   'P 1'
#
loop_
_entity.id
_entity.type
_entity.pdbx_description
1 polymer ?
#
loop_
_entity_poly.entity_id
_entity_poly.type
_entity_poly.pdbx_seq_one_letter_code
_entity_poly.pdbx_strand_id
1 'polypeptide(L)'
;MTKIYRLVPMSSVKDMDSTKPGHIMLLADPITFKVGDSLEMCPQDESFIIANDATVKDMEGADVAYVADLLKVPGFYKAVTDIIDGDKPTTEEFLENLAVVAAALEQAVAQVIDYINGKCITEL
;
A
#
# COMPACT_ATOMS: atom_id res chain seq x y z
N MET A 1 -11.02 -10.21 18.85
CA MET A 1 -11.91 -9.05 19.03
C MET A 1 -12.15 -8.45 17.65
N THR A 2 -13.35 -8.61 17.10
CA THR A 2 -13.70 -8.13 15.76
C THR A 2 -13.98 -6.63 15.81
N LYS A 3 -13.10 -5.81 15.23
CA LYS A 3 -13.39 -4.39 15.03
C LYS A 3 -13.88 -4.18 13.60
N ILE A 4 -15.14 -3.80 13.47
CA ILE A 4 -15.77 -3.37 12.21
C ILE A 4 -15.40 -1.89 12.03
N TYR A 5 -14.85 -1.51 10.87
CA TYR A 5 -14.57 -0.10 10.56
C TYR A 5 -15.21 0.33 9.24
N ARG A 6 -15.58 1.61 9.24
CA ARG A 6 -16.43 2.32 8.28
C ARG A 6 -15.56 3.35 7.56
N LEU A 7 -15.83 3.62 6.29
CA LEU A 7 -15.19 4.68 5.49
C LEU A 7 -15.01 5.98 6.31
N VAL A 8 -13.77 6.45 6.44
CA VAL A 8 -13.42 7.67 7.20
C VAL A 8 -13.01 8.78 6.21
N PRO A 9 -13.54 10.00 6.33
CA PRO A 9 -13.15 11.13 5.48
C PRO A 9 -11.69 11.56 5.68
N MET A 10 -11.08 12.12 4.62
CA MET A 10 -9.66 12.55 4.51
C MET A 10 -9.12 13.43 5.65
N SER A 11 -9.95 14.03 6.49
CA SER A 11 -9.51 14.82 7.65
C SER A 11 -9.06 13.98 8.86
N SER A 12 -9.18 12.65 8.80
CA SER A 12 -8.98 11.76 9.96
C SER A 12 -8.00 10.59 9.68
N VAL A 13 -7.06 10.76 8.75
CA VAL A 13 -6.09 9.73 8.26
C VAL A 13 -5.02 9.36 9.31
N LYS A 14 -5.33 9.40 10.61
CA LYS A 14 -4.37 9.10 11.69
C LYS A 14 -4.53 7.73 12.34
N ASP A 15 -5.55 6.94 11.95
CA ASP A 15 -5.87 5.65 12.59
C ASP A 15 -6.16 4.58 11.53
N MET A 16 -5.15 4.08 10.81
CA MET A 16 -5.32 3.01 9.80
C MET A 16 -4.58 1.73 10.19
N ASP A 17 -5.29 0.60 10.12
CA ASP A 17 -4.88 -0.73 10.59
C ASP A 17 -4.46 -1.60 9.38
N SER A 18 -3.19 -1.99 9.32
CA SER A 18 -2.56 -2.70 8.20
C SER A 18 -2.94 -4.19 8.10
N THR A 19 -3.77 -4.71 9.02
CA THR A 19 -4.02 -6.16 9.13
C THR A 19 -5.31 -6.63 8.42
N LYS A 20 -5.81 -5.95 7.38
CA LYS A 20 -7.06 -6.34 6.69
C LYS A 20 -7.02 -6.22 5.16
N PRO A 21 -7.50 -7.24 4.42
CA PRO A 21 -7.67 -7.15 2.98
C PRO A 21 -8.75 -6.13 2.59
N GLY A 22 -8.70 -5.57 1.37
CA GLY A 22 -9.71 -4.63 0.88
C GLY A 22 -9.54 -3.18 1.35
N HIS A 23 -8.43 -2.85 2.01
CA HIS A 23 -8.13 -1.51 2.50
C HIS A 23 -7.08 -0.83 1.59
N ILE A 24 -7.31 0.43 1.26
CA ILE A 24 -6.34 1.24 0.51
C ILE A 24 -5.36 1.82 1.52
N MET A 25 -4.08 1.48 1.39
CA MET A 25 -3.04 2.14 2.15
C MET A 25 -2.62 3.42 1.44
N LEU A 26 -3.29 4.53 1.78
CA LEU A 26 -2.79 5.86 1.42
C LEU A 26 -1.58 6.17 2.30
N LEU A 27 -0.42 6.31 1.66
CA LEU A 27 0.87 6.59 2.28
C LEU A 27 0.85 7.96 2.98
N ALA A 28 0.47 8.00 4.25
CA ALA A 28 0.52 9.21 5.09
C ALA A 28 1.42 9.06 6.32
N ASP A 29 1.73 7.83 6.74
CA ASP A 29 2.68 7.51 7.82
C ASP A 29 3.96 6.90 7.21
N PRO A 30 5.12 6.91 7.92
CA PRO A 30 6.38 6.36 7.39
C PRO A 30 6.29 4.83 7.27
N ILE A 31 5.66 4.39 6.19
CA ILE A 31 5.48 2.99 5.82
C ILE A 31 6.74 2.55 5.09
N THR A 32 7.43 1.54 5.63
CA THR A 32 8.56 0.93 4.93
C THR A 32 8.05 -0.11 3.94
N PHE A 33 8.54 -0.03 2.70
CA PHE A 33 8.28 -1.01 1.64
C PHE A 33 9.39 -2.03 1.57
N LYS A 34 9.04 -3.28 1.26
CA LYS A 34 10.01 -4.26 0.78
C LYS A 34 9.64 -4.79 -0.60
N VAL A 35 10.59 -4.66 -1.53
CA VAL A 35 10.52 -5.24 -2.87
C VAL A 35 11.28 -6.55 -2.95
N GLY A 36 10.70 -7.49 -3.69
CA GLY A 36 11.39 -8.59 -4.34
C GLY A 36 10.58 -9.08 -5.55
N ASP A 37 11.23 -9.71 -6.53
CA ASP A 37 10.59 -10.14 -7.79
C ASP A 37 9.64 -11.35 -7.63
N SER A 38 9.45 -11.83 -6.40
CA SER A 38 8.64 -13.01 -6.09
C SER A 38 7.35 -12.59 -5.37
N LEU A 39 6.22 -13.17 -5.76
CA LEU A 39 4.94 -12.97 -5.08
C LEU A 39 4.95 -13.60 -3.68
N GLU A 40 5.39 -14.85 -3.59
CA GLU A 40 5.53 -15.58 -2.34
C GLU A 40 6.73 -15.07 -1.52
N MET A 41 6.70 -15.31 -0.21
CA MET A 41 7.75 -14.91 0.73
C MET A 41 8.55 -16.14 1.17
N CYS A 42 9.86 -16.17 0.88
CA CYS A 42 10.74 -17.17 1.47
C CYS A 42 11.18 -16.74 2.89
N PRO A 43 11.72 -17.64 3.72
CA PRO A 43 12.17 -17.29 5.08
C PRO A 43 13.24 -16.17 5.11
N GLN A 44 14.05 -16.07 4.05
CA GLN A 44 15.01 -14.99 3.90
C GLN A 44 14.30 -13.65 3.67
N ASP A 45 13.30 -13.61 2.80
CA ASP A 45 12.50 -12.40 2.55
C ASP A 45 11.80 -11.93 3.84
N GLU A 46 11.21 -12.86 4.59
CA GLU A 46 10.58 -12.60 5.89
C GLU A 46 11.56 -11.94 6.87
N SER A 47 12.77 -12.47 6.98
CA SER A 47 13.81 -11.89 7.85
C SER A 47 14.16 -10.46 7.46
N PHE A 48 14.20 -10.14 6.16
CA PHE A 48 14.44 -8.78 5.68
C PHE A 48 13.23 -7.87 5.92
N ILE A 49 12.01 -8.35 5.71
CA ILE A 49 10.78 -7.58 5.97
C ILE A 49 10.73 -7.16 7.43
N ILE A 50 10.96 -8.10 8.36
CA ILE A 50 11.00 -7.83 9.80
C ILE A 50 12.14 -6.86 10.15
N ALA A 51 13.34 -7.10 9.62
CA ALA A 51 14.50 -6.25 9.92
C ALA A 51 14.37 -4.81 9.42
N ASN A 52 13.54 -4.58 8.39
CA ASN A 52 13.28 -3.25 7.83
C ASN A 52 11.97 -2.64 8.36
N ASP A 53 11.26 -3.30 9.28
CA ASP A 53 9.95 -2.85 9.78
C ASP A 53 8.97 -2.56 8.63
N ALA A 54 8.98 -3.42 7.61
CA ALA A 54 8.19 -3.23 6.40
C ALA A 54 6.72 -3.60 6.63
N THR A 55 5.82 -2.67 6.34
CA THR A 55 4.37 -2.87 6.48
C THR A 55 3.73 -3.37 5.18
N VAL A 56 4.38 -3.14 4.03
CA VAL A 56 3.87 -3.55 2.72
C VAL A 56 4.97 -4.20 1.90
N LYS A 57 4.63 -5.35 1.29
CA LYS A 57 5.46 -6.04 0.30
C LYS A 57 4.88 -5.80 -1.09
N ASP A 58 5.75 -5.49 -2.04
CA ASP A 58 5.40 -5.45 -3.46
C ASP A 58 6.58 -5.92 -4.32
N MET A 59 6.46 -5.79 -5.65
CA MET A 59 7.49 -6.25 -6.59
C MET A 59 8.13 -5.10 -7.37
N GLU A 60 7.70 -3.84 -7.16
CA GLU A 60 8.12 -2.72 -8.01
C GLU A 60 8.42 -1.41 -7.25
N GLY A 61 7.85 -1.18 -6.06
CA GLY A 61 7.80 0.14 -5.40
C GLY A 61 9.16 0.76 -5.11
N ALA A 62 10.12 -0.03 -4.63
CA ALA A 62 11.51 0.41 -4.41
C ALA A 62 12.23 0.77 -5.71
N ASP A 63 11.98 0.06 -6.81
CA ASP A 63 12.59 0.35 -8.10
C ASP A 63 12.02 1.65 -8.70
N VAL A 64 10.70 1.83 -8.59
CA VAL A 64 10.03 3.08 -8.97
C VAL A 64 10.57 4.23 -8.11
N ALA A 65 10.67 4.06 -6.78
CA ALA A 65 11.21 5.07 -5.88
C ALA A 65 12.66 5.44 -6.20
N TYR A 66 13.49 4.44 -6.56
CA TYR A 66 14.88 4.65 -6.94
C TYR A 66 14.99 5.52 -8.19
N VAL A 67 14.27 5.19 -9.26
CA VAL A 67 14.28 5.99 -10.51
C VAL A 67 13.65 7.37 -10.29
N ALA A 68 12.59 7.45 -9.49
CA ALA A 68 11.94 8.70 -9.12
C ALA A 68 12.90 9.64 -8.37
N ASP A 69 13.72 9.12 -7.44
CA ASP A 69 14.76 9.91 -6.78
C ASP A 69 15.87 10.34 -7.75
N LEU A 70 16.30 9.48 -8.68
CA LEU A 70 17.28 9.87 -9.71
C LEU A 70 16.78 11.04 -10.57
N LEU A 71 15.47 11.05 -10.89
CA LEU A 71 14.83 12.07 -11.73
C LEU A 71 14.20 13.22 -10.95
N LYS A 72 14.24 13.17 -9.61
CA LYS A 72 13.60 14.15 -8.71
C LYS A 72 12.10 14.32 -8.98
N VAL A 73 11.41 13.21 -9.25
CA VAL A 73 9.96 13.13 -9.42
C VAL A 73 9.34 12.49 -8.16
N PRO A 74 8.26 13.02 -7.58
CA PRO A 74 7.68 12.45 -6.36
C PRO A 74 6.65 11.34 -6.61
N GLY A 75 6.69 10.30 -5.76
CA GLY A 75 5.52 9.51 -5.32
C GLY A 75 5.05 8.33 -6.18
N PHE A 76 4.43 7.35 -5.52
CA PHE A 76 3.62 6.26 -6.10
C PHE A 76 2.58 5.78 -5.07
N TYR A 77 1.61 4.95 -5.48
CA TYR A 77 0.56 4.41 -4.60
C TYR A 77 0.58 2.88 -4.57
N LYS A 78 0.15 2.29 -3.45
CA LYS A 78 -0.02 0.83 -3.31
C LYS A 78 -1.33 0.51 -2.61
N ALA A 79 -2.03 -0.52 -3.07
CA ALA A 79 -3.21 -1.06 -2.41
C ALA A 79 -2.92 -2.51 -1.96
N VAL A 80 -3.48 -2.88 -0.81
CA VAL A 80 -3.25 -4.19 -0.18
C VAL A 80 -4.29 -5.19 -0.67
N THR A 81 -3.82 -6.23 -1.36
CA THR A 81 -4.63 -7.30 -1.94
C THR A 81 -4.68 -8.55 -1.07
N ASP A 82 -3.66 -8.78 -0.26
CA ASP A 82 -3.44 -10.00 0.51
C ASP A 82 -2.65 -9.69 1.78
N ILE A 83 -2.85 -10.52 2.80
CA ILE A 83 -2.22 -10.39 4.12
C ILE A 83 -1.23 -11.54 4.29
N ILE A 84 0.06 -11.22 4.21
CA ILE A 84 1.16 -12.19 4.14
C ILE A 84 1.28 -13.05 5.40
N ASP A 85 0.99 -12.47 6.57
CA ASP A 85 0.95 -13.16 7.86
C ASP A 85 -0.45 -13.66 8.23
N GLY A 86 -1.36 -13.71 7.24
CA GLY A 86 -2.72 -14.20 7.38
C GLY A 86 -2.86 -15.71 7.15
N ASP A 87 -4.09 -16.19 7.33
CA ASP A 87 -4.41 -17.62 7.24
C ASP A 87 -4.64 -18.13 5.80
N LYS A 88 -4.74 -17.22 4.81
CA LYS A 88 -5.05 -17.56 3.41
C LYS A 88 -3.77 -17.65 2.56
N PRO A 89 -3.72 -18.55 1.55
CA PRO A 89 -2.63 -18.55 0.59
C PRO A 89 -2.56 -17.22 -0.19
N THR A 90 -1.35 -16.64 -0.29
CA THR A 90 -1.07 -15.34 -0.94
C THR A 90 -1.77 -15.21 -2.30
N THR A 91 -1.53 -16.19 -3.18
CA THR A 91 -2.04 -16.17 -4.55
C THR A 91 -3.58 -16.23 -4.60
N GLU A 92 -4.21 -16.98 -3.70
CA GLU A 92 -5.67 -17.11 -3.67
C GLU A 92 -6.33 -15.82 -3.16
N GLU A 93 -5.81 -15.26 -2.07
CA GLU A 93 -6.33 -14.01 -1.51
C GLU A 93 -6.10 -12.82 -2.46
N PHE A 94 -4.94 -12.76 -3.11
CA PHE A 94 -4.65 -11.79 -4.16
C PHE A 94 -5.72 -11.83 -5.26
N LEU A 95 -5.99 -13.01 -5.83
CA LEU A 95 -6.95 -13.17 -6.93
C LEU A 95 -8.40 -12.90 -6.49
N GLU A 96 -8.77 -13.32 -5.28
CA GLU A 96 -10.10 -13.07 -4.69
C GLU A 96 -10.37 -11.57 -4.54
N ASN A 97 -9.36 -10.81 -4.09
CA ASN A 97 -9.51 -9.40 -3.76
C ASN A 97 -9.19 -8.45 -4.92
N LEU A 98 -8.47 -8.90 -5.95
CA LEU A 98 -7.91 -8.05 -7.01
C LEU A 98 -8.92 -7.07 -7.60
N ALA A 99 -10.11 -7.54 -7.98
CA ALA A 99 -11.12 -6.70 -8.61
C ALA A 99 -11.65 -5.59 -7.67
N VAL A 100 -11.91 -5.93 -6.40
CA VAL A 100 -12.45 -5.00 -5.41
C VAL A 100 -11.39 -3.98 -5.00
N VAL A 101 -10.15 -4.44 -4.79
CA VAL A 101 -9.02 -3.58 -4.41
C VAL A 101 -8.62 -2.66 -5.56
N ALA A 102 -8.68 -3.13 -6.80
CA ALA A 102 -8.43 -2.28 -7.97
C ALA A 102 -9.48 -1.16 -8.11
N ALA A 103 -10.77 -1.47 -7.92
CA ALA A 103 -11.83 -0.46 -7.93
C ALA A 103 -11.67 0.55 -6.78
N ALA A 104 -11.24 0.09 -5.60
CA ALA A 104 -10.93 0.94 -4.47
C ALA A 104 -9.75 1.87 -4.82
N LEU A 105 -8.66 1.32 -5.37
CA LEU A 105 -7.48 2.09 -5.79
C LEU A 105 -7.84 3.14 -6.86
N GLU A 106 -8.65 2.78 -7.85
CA GLU A 106 -9.16 3.71 -8.86
C GLU A 106 -9.87 4.90 -8.20
N GLN A 107 -10.79 4.63 -7.27
CA GLN A 107 -11.53 5.68 -6.56
C GLN A 107 -10.60 6.58 -5.73
N ALA A 108 -9.63 6.01 -5.02
CA ALA A 108 -8.68 6.81 -4.24
C ALA A 108 -7.77 7.64 -5.12
N VAL A 109 -7.27 7.10 -6.23
CA VAL A 109 -6.44 7.85 -7.17
C VAL A 109 -7.23 9.01 -7.77
N ALA A 110 -8.50 8.81 -8.14
CA ALA A 110 -9.35 9.90 -8.61
C ALA A 110 -9.49 11.02 -7.56
N GLN A 111 -9.74 10.67 -6.29
CA GLN A 111 -9.82 11.64 -5.19
C GLN A 111 -8.50 12.39 -4.97
N VAL A 112 -7.36 11.71 -5.10
CA VAL A 112 -6.05 12.35 -4.97
C VAL A 112 -5.75 13.27 -6.15
N ILE A 113 -6.11 12.89 -7.39
CA ILE A 113 -6.00 13.77 -8.55
C ILE A 113 -6.84 15.04 -8.34
N ASP A 114 -8.09 14.88 -7.90
CA ASP A 114 -8.96 16.02 -7.58
C ASP A 114 -8.38 16.90 -6.46
N TYR A 115 -7.75 16.28 -5.45
CA TYR A 115 -7.11 17.01 -4.35
C TYR A 115 -5.85 17.78 -4.79
N ILE A 116 -5.04 17.23 -5.70
CA ILE A 116 -3.79 17.84 -6.19
C ILE A 116 -4.09 18.92 -7.24
N ASN A 117 -5.22 18.84 -7.93
CA ASN A 117 -5.56 19.78 -9.00
C ASN A 117 -5.52 21.24 -8.51
N GLY A 118 -4.64 22.04 -9.14
CA GLY A 118 -4.44 23.45 -8.79
C GLY A 118 -3.51 23.72 -7.60
N LYS A 119 -2.87 22.70 -7.02
CA LYS A 119 -1.90 22.83 -5.91
C LYS A 119 -0.45 22.62 -6.34
N CYS A 120 0.46 23.31 -5.69
CA CYS A 120 1.89 23.07 -5.69
C CYS A 120 2.26 21.94 -4.73
N ILE A 121 3.43 21.31 -4.93
CA ILE A 121 3.96 20.26 -4.03
C ILE A 121 4.07 20.76 -2.58
N THR A 122 4.39 22.04 -2.37
CA THR A 122 4.49 22.64 -1.03
C THR A 122 3.14 22.78 -0.31
N GLU A 123 2.04 22.57 -1.02
CA GLU A 123 0.66 22.64 -0.52
C GLU A 123 0.05 21.24 -0.32
N LEU A 124 0.82 20.17 -0.58
CA LEU A 124 0.44 18.78 -0.39
C LEU A 124 0.79 18.27 1.00
#